data_AF-A0A4V1Y565-F1
#
_entry.id   AF-A0A4V1Y565-F1
#
_cell.length_a   1.000
_cell.length_b   1.000
_cell.length_c   1.000
_cell.angle_alpha   90.00
_cell.angle_beta   90.00
_cell.angle_gamma   90.00
#
_symmetry.space_group_name_H-M   'P 1'
#
loop_
_entity.id
_entity.type
_entity.pdbx_description
1 polymer ?
#
loop_
_entity_poly.entity_id
_entity_poly.type
_entity_poly.pdbx_seq_one_letter_code
_entity_poly.pdbx_strand_id
1 'polypeptide(L)'
;MALNNLTVPTDDADEFQRILDAAYKKYQDSIENLTDAATDDIETAINRHDMALKEIVREYVADASQLAKDYHHLLRQAWGEYSDTEFPSFSDDGLVDFDRVLWQTVHGVANTDYPGLKFRDVQSGSNKFGVTMDDLWPSMDNVDDAQQFIGDMISAALRSQTQRSIRRDPTKPHWARVPQGKACVFCSMLASRGFAYTSEEAAGGEGNKYHDDCHCRVIPSWGKQTLAGYDPDKYKDLYESAKRMAADAGESTSSRNVFSWLREQFPHAFTDGSALDPELRIPRGCELYKALGKKHALRVDMMLNASKHPDTARLWAKYAKDYLILDKGFGGTPYFSPVRGGIFLDLEKIFTGDKAHRPYQNLIHETAHMLDQLLGGNVPYSYQQMFGTSIRNEGRRLLEREKASIRNQRVSRLDEIQSYFNKHGRWKKADLAWMKDNGLLKDLYANSVEGYGPDANMRRHIEQLKNSIEISDDEAMRSIAKHIRAESRPTDRDVDDILQAALGDDYPRSVGHDDGYFSSFQHVCGEPWAEIMDAQLANPAAYKLIEQYFPKSVTIFNTMVKEALA
;
A
#
# COMPACT_ATOMS: atom_id res chain seq x y z
N MET A 1 -31.87 23.82 -36.39
CA MET A 1 -30.68 24.69 -36.47
C MET A 1 -29.90 24.48 -35.18
N ALA A 2 -28.58 24.27 -35.22
CA ALA A 2 -27.82 24.12 -33.98
C ALA A 2 -27.66 25.51 -33.34
N LEU A 3 -28.10 25.67 -32.10
CA LEU A 3 -28.03 26.92 -31.33
C LEU A 3 -27.15 26.71 -30.08
N ASN A 4 -25.96 26.14 -30.26
CA ASN A 4 -25.14 25.61 -29.17
C ASN A 4 -23.89 26.43 -28.87
N ASN A 5 -23.82 27.65 -29.40
CA ASN A 5 -22.77 28.62 -29.13
C ASN A 5 -23.32 30.05 -29.11
N LEU A 6 -24.39 30.26 -28.33
CA LEU A 6 -25.04 31.55 -28.16
C LEU A 6 -24.21 32.47 -27.28
N THR A 7 -24.40 33.77 -27.47
CA THR A 7 -23.83 34.85 -26.67
C THR A 7 -24.95 35.68 -26.08
N VAL A 8 -24.81 36.06 -24.81
CA VAL A 8 -25.74 36.96 -24.12
C VAL A 8 -25.20 38.40 -24.24
N PRO A 9 -26.07 39.40 -24.50
CA PRO A 9 -25.67 40.81 -24.47
C PRO A 9 -24.94 41.19 -23.18
N THR A 10 -23.94 42.08 -23.27
CA THR A 10 -23.08 42.42 -22.11
C THR A 10 -23.85 43.01 -20.95
N ASP A 11 -24.94 43.73 -21.22
CA ASP A 11 -25.73 44.42 -20.21
C ASP A 11 -26.53 43.44 -19.34
N ASP A 12 -26.82 42.24 -19.86
CA ASP A 12 -27.61 41.19 -19.18
C ASP A 12 -26.75 40.03 -18.65
N ALA A 13 -25.44 40.02 -18.94
CA ALA A 13 -24.56 38.87 -18.67
C ALA A 13 -24.44 38.53 -17.18
N ASP A 14 -24.32 39.54 -16.31
CA ASP A 14 -24.19 39.34 -14.85
C ASP A 14 -25.52 38.91 -14.19
N GLU A 15 -26.65 39.36 -14.72
CA GLU A 15 -27.97 38.91 -14.29
C GLU A 15 -28.20 37.46 -14.72
N PHE A 16 -27.93 37.15 -15.98
CA PHE A 16 -28.08 35.81 -16.53
C PHE A 16 -27.23 34.79 -15.77
N GLN A 17 -25.97 35.11 -15.47
CA GLN A 17 -25.10 34.21 -14.70
C GLN A 17 -25.68 33.94 -13.28
N ARG A 18 -26.24 34.95 -12.61
CA ARG A 18 -26.91 34.77 -11.31
C ARG A 18 -28.12 33.84 -11.40
N ILE A 19 -28.88 33.90 -12.50
CA ILE A 19 -30.01 33.00 -12.75
C ILE A 19 -29.53 31.57 -12.98
N LEU A 20 -28.48 31.38 -13.79
CA LEU A 20 -27.87 30.06 -14.00
C LEU A 20 -27.36 29.45 -12.69
N ASP A 21 -26.68 30.24 -11.85
CA ASP A 21 -26.17 29.80 -10.55
C ASP A 21 -27.30 29.45 -9.58
N ALA A 22 -28.36 30.26 -9.53
CA ALA A 22 -29.52 29.99 -8.69
C ALA A 22 -30.29 28.73 -9.16
N ALA A 23 -30.47 28.57 -10.47
CA ALA A 23 -31.09 27.40 -11.07
C ALA A 23 -30.29 26.13 -10.76
N TYR A 24 -28.96 26.19 -10.95
CA TYR A 24 -28.08 25.07 -10.66
C TYR A 24 -28.12 24.72 -9.18
N LYS A 25 -27.98 25.70 -8.27
CA LYS A 25 -28.07 25.48 -6.82
C LYS A 25 -29.38 24.81 -6.42
N LYS A 26 -30.52 25.36 -6.86
CA LYS A 26 -31.85 24.77 -6.56
C LYS A 26 -31.95 23.33 -7.07
N TYR A 27 -31.39 23.05 -8.24
CA TYR A 27 -31.35 21.69 -8.79
C TYR A 27 -30.49 20.77 -7.92
N GLN A 28 -29.33 21.23 -7.42
CA GLN A 28 -28.51 20.44 -6.49
C GLN A 28 -29.26 20.15 -5.18
N ASP A 29 -29.83 21.18 -4.55
CA ASP A 29 -30.56 21.07 -3.28
C ASP A 29 -31.78 20.13 -3.42
N SER A 30 -32.48 20.18 -4.56
CA SER A 30 -33.64 19.32 -4.82
C SER A 30 -33.23 17.84 -4.99
N ILE A 31 -32.07 17.56 -5.59
CA ILE A 31 -31.56 16.19 -5.71
C ILE A 31 -31.15 15.64 -4.34
N GLU A 32 -30.49 16.46 -3.51
CA GLU A 32 -30.07 16.06 -2.17
C GLU A 32 -31.29 15.70 -1.31
N ASN A 33 -32.27 16.61 -1.23
CA ASN A 33 -33.52 16.35 -0.51
C ASN A 33 -34.28 15.12 -1.04
N LEU A 34 -34.28 14.90 -2.36
CA LEU A 34 -34.91 13.73 -2.97
C LEU A 34 -34.20 12.43 -2.57
N THR A 35 -32.86 12.45 -2.54
CA THR A 35 -32.05 11.29 -2.18
C THR A 35 -32.21 10.95 -0.70
N ASP A 36 -32.17 11.95 0.18
CA ASP A 36 -32.36 11.78 1.62
C ASP A 36 -33.75 11.20 1.94
N ALA A 37 -34.80 11.75 1.32
CA ALA A 37 -36.15 11.23 1.47
C ALA A 37 -36.26 9.77 0.98
N ALA A 38 -35.63 9.45 -0.15
CA ALA A 38 -35.62 8.11 -0.70
C ALA A 38 -34.91 7.09 0.23
N THR A 39 -33.79 7.50 0.84
CA THR A 39 -33.06 6.64 1.78
C THR A 39 -33.81 6.44 3.10
N ASP A 40 -34.54 7.45 3.57
CA ASP A 40 -35.36 7.35 4.78
C ASP A 40 -36.60 6.46 4.56
N ASP A 41 -37.26 6.61 3.40
CA ASP A 41 -38.45 5.84 3.05
C ASP A 41 -38.10 4.37 2.79
N ILE A 42 -36.97 4.07 2.14
CA ILE A 42 -36.53 2.68 1.93
C ILE A 42 -36.15 2.01 3.25
N GLU A 43 -35.45 2.71 4.15
CA GLU A 43 -35.14 2.20 5.49
C GLU A 43 -36.42 1.92 6.28
N THR A 44 -37.37 2.84 6.24
CA THR A 44 -38.67 2.70 6.90
C THR A 44 -39.44 1.48 6.36
N ALA A 45 -39.45 1.29 5.04
CA ALA A 45 -40.13 0.18 4.39
C ALA A 45 -39.50 -1.17 4.75
N ILE A 46 -38.16 -1.27 4.76
CA ILE A 46 -37.44 -2.48 5.16
C ILE A 46 -37.73 -2.82 6.63
N ASN A 47 -37.63 -1.84 7.52
CA ASN A 47 -37.88 -2.00 8.96
C ASN A 47 -39.32 -2.42 9.28
N ARG A 48 -40.27 -2.10 8.39
CA ARG A 48 -41.69 -2.50 8.50
C ARG A 48 -42.01 -3.80 7.77
N HIS A 49 -41.04 -4.42 7.10
CA HIS A 49 -41.24 -5.57 6.20
C HIS A 49 -42.29 -5.29 5.12
N ASP A 50 -42.26 -4.08 4.56
CA ASP A 50 -43.15 -3.69 3.47
C ASP A 50 -42.76 -4.41 2.17
N MET A 51 -43.75 -4.91 1.45
CA MET A 51 -43.58 -5.56 0.15
C MET A 51 -43.46 -4.55 -1.01
N ALA A 52 -43.65 -3.26 -0.74
CA ALA A 52 -43.69 -2.19 -1.75
C ALA A 52 -42.33 -1.57 -2.11
N LEU A 53 -41.19 -2.14 -1.68
CA LEU A 53 -39.84 -1.58 -1.93
C LEU A 53 -39.57 -1.23 -3.41
N LYS A 54 -40.02 -2.09 -4.34
CA LYS A 54 -39.86 -1.82 -5.78
C LYS A 54 -40.65 -0.61 -6.25
N GLU A 55 -41.81 -0.34 -5.65
CA GLU A 55 -42.64 0.81 -6.02
C GLU A 55 -42.04 2.12 -5.52
N ILE A 56 -41.50 2.14 -4.30
CA ILE A 56 -40.76 3.28 -3.75
C ILE A 56 -39.61 3.67 -4.71
N VAL A 57 -38.80 2.69 -5.14
CA VAL A 57 -37.72 2.95 -6.10
C VAL A 57 -38.26 3.49 -7.44
N ARG A 58 -39.41 3.00 -7.92
CA ARG A 58 -40.03 3.50 -9.17
C ARG A 58 -40.49 4.95 -9.05
N GLU A 59 -41.12 5.31 -7.95
CA GLU A 59 -41.58 6.68 -7.67
C GLU A 59 -40.40 7.65 -7.64
N TYR A 60 -39.36 7.37 -6.85
CA TYR A 60 -38.18 8.24 -6.75
C TYR A 60 -37.38 8.34 -8.07
N VAL A 61 -37.35 7.29 -8.88
CA VAL A 61 -36.76 7.34 -10.24
C VAL A 61 -37.58 8.23 -11.17
N ALA A 62 -38.91 8.19 -11.07
CA ALA A 62 -39.78 9.08 -11.84
C ALA A 62 -39.59 10.54 -11.41
N ASP A 63 -39.53 10.81 -10.11
CA ASP A 63 -39.30 12.15 -9.56
C ASP A 63 -37.92 12.70 -9.95
N ALA A 64 -36.88 11.89 -9.85
CA ALA A 64 -35.53 12.24 -10.29
C ALA A 64 -35.51 12.58 -11.80
N SER A 65 -36.21 11.78 -12.61
CA SER A 65 -36.35 12.04 -14.04
C SER A 65 -37.08 13.36 -14.28
N GLN A 66 -38.20 13.60 -13.60
CA GLN A 66 -38.97 14.83 -13.74
C GLN A 66 -38.13 16.06 -13.36
N LEU A 67 -37.35 15.96 -12.27
CA LEU A 67 -36.46 17.04 -11.83
C LEU A 67 -35.38 17.37 -12.88
N ALA A 68 -34.74 16.36 -13.49
CA ALA A 68 -33.77 16.56 -14.57
C ALA A 68 -34.39 17.16 -15.83
N LYS A 69 -35.62 16.75 -16.15
CA LYS A 69 -36.41 17.30 -17.26
C LYS A 69 -36.72 18.79 -17.03
N ASP A 70 -37.22 19.13 -15.85
CA ASP A 70 -37.60 20.51 -15.51
C ASP A 70 -36.39 21.43 -15.50
N TYR A 71 -35.26 20.96 -14.97
CA TYR A 71 -34.01 21.72 -15.02
C TYR A 71 -33.54 22.00 -16.45
N HIS A 72 -33.64 21.02 -17.36
CA HIS A 72 -33.32 21.24 -18.77
C HIS A 72 -34.25 22.29 -19.42
N HIS A 73 -35.56 22.23 -19.18
CA HIS A 73 -36.51 23.22 -19.71
C HIS A 73 -36.24 24.62 -19.18
N LEU A 74 -35.96 24.74 -17.88
CA LEU A 74 -35.59 26.00 -17.25
C LEU A 74 -34.36 26.63 -17.92
N LEU A 75 -33.30 25.84 -18.11
CA LEU A 75 -32.08 26.32 -18.78
C LEU A 75 -32.36 26.71 -20.23
N ARG A 76 -33.12 25.89 -20.95
CA ARG A 76 -33.48 26.14 -22.35
C ARG A 76 -34.27 27.44 -22.51
N GLN A 77 -35.24 27.69 -21.63
CA GLN A 77 -36.03 28.91 -21.62
C GLN A 77 -35.15 30.12 -21.31
N ALA A 78 -34.35 30.05 -20.24
CA ALA A 78 -33.46 31.14 -19.84
C ALA A 78 -32.46 31.49 -20.97
N TRP A 79 -31.89 30.49 -21.65
CA TRP A 79 -31.02 30.73 -22.79
C TRP A 79 -31.75 31.37 -23.97
N GLY A 80 -32.99 30.97 -24.29
CA GLY A 80 -33.77 31.61 -25.36
C GLY A 80 -34.08 33.08 -25.06
N GLU A 81 -34.50 33.37 -23.83
CA GLU A 81 -34.84 34.72 -23.37
C GLU A 81 -33.62 35.65 -23.35
N TYR A 82 -32.54 35.25 -22.67
CA TYR A 82 -31.37 36.12 -22.46
C TYR A 82 -30.43 36.21 -23.66
N SER A 83 -30.53 35.31 -24.64
CA SER A 83 -29.79 35.43 -25.91
C SER A 83 -30.58 36.11 -27.02
N ASP A 84 -31.79 36.62 -26.73
CA ASP A 84 -32.73 37.19 -27.70
C ASP A 84 -32.90 36.28 -28.95
N THR A 85 -32.95 34.97 -28.71
CA THR A 85 -32.98 33.96 -29.76
C THR A 85 -34.27 33.14 -29.64
N GLU A 86 -35.10 33.18 -30.68
CA GLU A 86 -36.32 32.38 -30.73
C GLU A 86 -35.97 30.89 -30.87
N PHE A 87 -36.28 30.11 -29.84
CA PHE A 87 -36.06 28.67 -29.88
C PHE A 87 -37.29 27.96 -30.44
N PRO A 88 -37.12 26.93 -31.31
CA PRO A 88 -38.23 26.15 -31.82
C PRO A 88 -39.00 25.47 -30.69
N SER A 89 -40.29 25.19 -30.90
CA SER A 89 -41.07 24.38 -29.97
C SER A 89 -40.38 23.04 -29.72
N PHE A 90 -40.35 22.64 -28.45
CA PHE A 90 -39.74 21.41 -27.99
C PHE A 90 -40.75 20.68 -27.11
N SER A 91 -41.27 19.57 -27.61
CA SER A 91 -42.04 18.62 -26.81
C SER A 91 -41.13 17.46 -26.49
N ASP A 92 -40.92 17.20 -25.21
CA ASP A 92 -40.19 16.02 -24.77
C ASP A 92 -41.18 14.91 -24.40
N ASP A 93 -41.25 13.87 -25.25
CA ASP A 93 -42.20 12.74 -25.05
C ASP A 93 -41.93 11.94 -23.76
N GLY A 94 -42.37 12.48 -22.62
CA GLY A 94 -42.33 11.84 -21.31
C GLY A 94 -40.95 11.66 -20.68
N LEU A 95 -40.93 10.89 -19.60
CA LEU A 95 -39.76 10.53 -18.82
C LEU A 95 -39.00 9.38 -19.46
N VAL A 96 -37.78 9.13 -18.98
CA VAL A 96 -36.98 7.97 -19.36
C VAL A 96 -37.65 6.70 -18.84
N ASP A 97 -37.54 5.63 -19.61
CA ASP A 97 -38.03 4.31 -19.24
C ASP A 97 -37.30 3.80 -17.99
N PHE A 98 -38.05 3.40 -16.97
CA PHE A 98 -37.50 2.87 -15.72
C PHE A 98 -36.60 1.66 -15.98
N ASP A 99 -37.02 0.75 -16.87
CA ASP A 99 -36.26 -0.47 -17.16
C ASP A 99 -34.89 -0.12 -17.76
N ARG A 100 -34.83 0.98 -18.52
CA ARG A 100 -33.58 1.49 -19.06
C ARG A 100 -32.66 2.03 -17.97
N VAL A 101 -33.21 2.72 -16.97
CA VAL A 101 -32.47 3.20 -15.79
C VAL A 101 -31.94 2.00 -15.01
N LEU A 102 -32.80 1.03 -14.68
CA LEU A 102 -32.43 -0.18 -13.97
C LEU A 102 -31.31 -0.95 -14.68
N TRP A 103 -31.46 -1.15 -15.99
CA TRP A 103 -30.44 -1.80 -16.82
C TRP A 103 -29.07 -1.10 -16.74
N GLN A 104 -29.06 0.23 -16.68
CA GLN A 104 -27.82 1.00 -16.60
C GLN A 104 -27.20 0.94 -15.20
N THR A 105 -28.02 0.97 -14.16
CA THR A 105 -27.57 0.90 -12.76
C THR A 105 -26.90 -0.44 -12.45
N VAL A 106 -27.49 -1.55 -12.90
CA VAL A 106 -26.98 -2.91 -12.62
C VAL A 106 -25.98 -3.41 -13.66
N HIS A 107 -25.53 -2.53 -14.56
CA HIS A 107 -24.61 -2.86 -15.66
C HIS A 107 -25.12 -3.95 -16.62
N GLY A 108 -26.44 -4.14 -16.69
CA GLY A 108 -27.10 -5.19 -17.47
C GLY A 108 -26.78 -6.58 -16.93
N VAL A 109 -26.19 -7.44 -17.78
CA VAL A 109 -25.76 -8.80 -17.41
C VAL A 109 -24.24 -8.97 -17.47
N ALA A 110 -23.49 -7.86 -17.43
CA ALA A 110 -22.03 -7.94 -17.38
C ALA A 110 -21.58 -8.70 -16.12
N ASN A 111 -20.57 -9.58 -16.26
CA ASN A 111 -20.03 -10.41 -15.19
C ASN A 111 -21.01 -11.42 -14.56
N THR A 112 -22.07 -11.78 -15.29
CA THR A 112 -22.98 -12.88 -14.93
C THR A 112 -22.76 -14.11 -15.83
N ASP A 113 -23.42 -15.23 -15.50
CA ASP A 113 -23.47 -16.45 -16.33
C ASP A 113 -24.24 -16.26 -17.66
N TYR A 114 -24.75 -15.05 -17.94
CA TYR A 114 -25.53 -14.71 -19.13
C TYR A 114 -24.78 -13.77 -20.09
N PRO A 115 -23.56 -14.09 -20.55
CA PRO A 115 -22.77 -13.16 -21.35
C PRO A 115 -23.46 -12.82 -22.67
N GLY A 116 -23.58 -11.52 -22.94
CA GLY A 116 -23.96 -10.97 -24.24
C GLY A 116 -25.44 -10.63 -24.45
N LEU A 117 -26.32 -10.76 -23.45
CA LEU A 117 -27.69 -10.26 -23.57
C LEU A 117 -27.71 -8.73 -23.68
N LYS A 118 -28.55 -8.22 -24.58
CA LYS A 118 -28.79 -6.79 -24.74
C LYS A 118 -30.07 -6.39 -24.02
N PHE A 119 -30.17 -5.10 -23.66
CA PHE A 119 -31.35 -4.52 -23.02
C PHE A 119 -32.67 -4.97 -23.64
N ARG A 120 -32.78 -4.94 -24.98
CA ARG A 120 -34.00 -5.33 -25.70
C ARG A 120 -34.38 -6.81 -25.51
N ASP A 121 -33.40 -7.69 -25.37
CA ASP A 121 -33.61 -9.14 -25.23
C ASP A 121 -34.16 -9.47 -23.84
N VAL A 122 -33.73 -8.72 -22.82
CA VAL A 122 -34.20 -8.87 -21.43
C VAL A 122 -35.53 -8.16 -21.22
N GLN A 123 -35.68 -6.94 -21.75
CA GLN A 123 -36.92 -6.17 -21.67
C GLN A 123 -38.11 -6.89 -22.32
N SER A 124 -37.88 -7.57 -23.44
CA SER A 124 -38.93 -8.34 -24.13
C SER A 124 -39.14 -9.76 -23.57
N GLY A 125 -38.30 -10.20 -22.62
CA GLY A 125 -38.24 -11.60 -22.15
C GLY A 125 -37.87 -12.61 -23.23
N SER A 126 -37.53 -12.16 -24.44
CA SER A 126 -37.30 -12.99 -25.62
C SER A 126 -35.83 -13.41 -25.71
N ASN A 127 -35.33 -14.11 -24.69
CA ASN A 127 -33.98 -14.64 -24.65
C ASN A 127 -33.96 -16.11 -24.20
N LYS A 128 -32.91 -16.83 -24.64
CA LYS A 128 -32.76 -18.27 -24.41
C LYS A 128 -32.58 -18.66 -22.94
N PHE A 129 -32.32 -17.69 -22.07
CA PHE A 129 -32.05 -17.91 -20.65
C PHE A 129 -33.28 -17.63 -19.77
N GLY A 130 -34.36 -17.08 -20.34
CA GLY A 130 -35.56 -16.71 -19.58
C GLY A 130 -35.36 -15.51 -18.64
N VAL A 131 -34.26 -14.76 -18.78
CA VAL A 131 -33.94 -13.62 -17.91
C VAL A 131 -34.89 -12.46 -18.24
N THR A 132 -35.53 -11.91 -17.21
CA THR A 132 -36.46 -10.78 -17.30
C THR A 132 -35.89 -9.57 -16.58
N MET A 133 -36.58 -8.44 -16.71
CA MET A 133 -36.16 -7.20 -16.03
C MET A 133 -36.31 -7.30 -14.51
N ASP A 134 -37.23 -8.15 -14.03
CA ASP A 134 -37.40 -8.41 -12.60
C ASP A 134 -36.22 -9.18 -11.98
N ASP A 135 -35.52 -10.01 -12.78
CA ASP A 135 -34.38 -10.81 -12.33
C ASP A 135 -33.10 -9.98 -12.10
N LEU A 136 -33.06 -8.74 -12.58
CA LEU A 136 -31.89 -7.87 -12.39
C LEU A 136 -31.95 -7.03 -11.12
N TRP A 137 -33.05 -7.06 -10.37
CA TRP A 137 -33.13 -6.37 -9.08
C TRP A 137 -32.16 -7.02 -8.08
N PRO A 138 -31.33 -6.23 -7.38
CA PRO A 138 -30.50 -6.77 -6.30
C PRO A 138 -31.39 -7.20 -5.12
N SER A 139 -30.81 -7.95 -4.17
CA SER A 139 -31.44 -8.13 -2.86
C SER A 139 -31.53 -6.76 -2.18
N MET A 140 -32.68 -6.49 -1.56
CA MET A 140 -32.94 -5.28 -0.77
C MET A 140 -33.19 -5.63 0.71
N ASP A 141 -32.65 -6.76 1.17
CA ASP A 141 -32.86 -7.26 2.54
C ASP A 141 -32.03 -6.49 3.58
N ASN A 142 -30.96 -5.82 3.14
CA ASN A 142 -30.10 -4.97 3.94
C ASN A 142 -30.40 -3.49 3.65
N VAL A 143 -30.59 -2.70 4.70
CA VAL A 143 -30.86 -1.26 4.62
C VAL A 143 -29.74 -0.54 3.86
N ASP A 144 -28.48 -0.82 4.17
CA ASP A 144 -27.33 -0.12 3.55
C ASP A 144 -27.28 -0.38 2.04
N ASP A 145 -27.46 -1.64 1.62
CA ASP A 145 -27.44 -2.03 0.20
C ASP A 145 -28.64 -1.45 -0.55
N ALA A 146 -29.81 -1.38 0.08
CA ALA A 146 -31.02 -0.82 -0.51
C ALA A 146 -30.94 0.72 -0.64
N GLN A 147 -30.42 1.41 0.37
CA GLN A 147 -30.15 2.85 0.35
C GLN A 147 -29.14 3.21 -0.75
N GLN A 148 -28.07 2.43 -0.87
CA GLN A 148 -27.10 2.59 -1.95
C GLN A 148 -27.77 2.40 -3.32
N PHE A 149 -28.54 1.33 -3.48
CA PHE A 149 -29.20 1.02 -4.75
C PHE A 149 -30.19 2.11 -5.19
N ILE A 150 -31.04 2.63 -4.29
CA ILE A 150 -31.99 3.70 -4.64
C ILE A 150 -31.25 5.00 -4.99
N GLY A 151 -30.14 5.32 -4.31
CA GLY A 151 -29.28 6.46 -4.65
C GLY A 151 -28.62 6.34 -6.04
N ASP A 152 -28.16 5.14 -6.40
CA ASP A 152 -27.60 4.86 -7.73
C ASP A 152 -28.67 4.93 -8.82
N MET A 153 -29.89 4.44 -8.55
CA MET A 153 -31.05 4.55 -9.44
C MET A 153 -31.45 6.02 -9.70
N ILE A 154 -31.53 6.84 -8.65
CA ILE A 154 -31.79 8.30 -8.76
C ILE A 154 -30.70 8.96 -9.62
N SER A 155 -29.42 8.67 -9.33
CA SER A 155 -28.29 9.21 -10.08
C SER A 155 -28.32 8.81 -11.57
N ALA A 156 -28.66 7.55 -11.87
CA ALA A 156 -28.81 7.05 -13.22
C ALA A 156 -30.01 7.69 -13.94
N ALA A 157 -31.14 7.89 -13.25
CA ALA A 157 -32.34 8.54 -13.78
C ALA A 157 -32.05 9.99 -14.20
N LEU A 158 -31.43 10.77 -13.31
CA LEU A 158 -31.04 12.18 -13.57
C LEU A 158 -30.22 12.29 -14.87
N ARG A 159 -29.16 11.48 -14.99
CA ARG A 159 -28.29 11.50 -16.18
C ARG A 159 -29.01 11.07 -17.44
N SER A 160 -29.77 9.99 -17.37
CA SER A 160 -30.43 9.38 -18.52
C SER A 160 -31.52 10.28 -19.07
N GLN A 161 -32.26 10.94 -18.18
CA GLN A 161 -33.25 11.92 -18.58
C GLN A 161 -32.59 13.17 -19.19
N THR A 162 -31.56 13.75 -18.57
CA THR A 162 -30.89 14.92 -19.18
C THR A 162 -30.31 14.58 -20.54
N GLN A 163 -29.65 13.43 -20.70
CA GLN A 163 -29.15 12.98 -21.99
C GLN A 163 -30.28 12.76 -23.01
N ARG A 164 -31.43 12.21 -22.57
CA ARG A 164 -32.62 12.10 -23.42
C ARG A 164 -33.12 13.46 -23.89
N SER A 165 -33.21 14.45 -23.01
CA SER A 165 -33.62 15.82 -23.35
C SER A 165 -32.65 16.44 -24.36
N ILE A 166 -31.33 16.38 -24.10
CA ILE A 166 -30.29 16.89 -25.01
C ILE A 166 -30.38 16.24 -26.40
N ARG A 167 -30.50 14.90 -26.48
CA ARG A 167 -30.56 14.18 -27.76
C ARG A 167 -31.78 14.56 -28.60
N ARG A 168 -32.87 14.95 -27.94
CA ARG A 168 -34.15 15.27 -28.59
C ARG A 168 -34.32 16.75 -28.86
N ASP A 169 -33.57 17.60 -28.18
CA ASP A 169 -33.68 19.03 -28.39
C ASP A 169 -33.19 19.42 -29.80
N PRO A 170 -34.06 20.01 -30.65
CA PRO A 170 -33.69 20.41 -32.01
C PRO A 170 -32.57 21.46 -32.08
N THR A 171 -32.31 22.15 -30.97
CA THR A 171 -31.25 23.17 -30.84
C THR A 171 -29.87 22.57 -30.57
N LYS A 172 -29.79 21.28 -30.21
CA LYS A 172 -28.55 20.50 -30.01
C LYS A 172 -27.56 21.12 -29.02
N PRO A 173 -27.95 21.37 -27.75
CA PRO A 173 -27.07 21.99 -26.76
C PRO A 173 -25.77 21.21 -26.57
N HIS A 174 -24.71 21.94 -26.22
CA HIS A 174 -23.52 21.33 -25.65
C HIS A 174 -23.77 20.90 -24.21
N TRP A 175 -22.89 20.08 -23.66
CA TRP A 175 -23.00 19.68 -22.27
C TRP A 175 -21.65 19.35 -21.64
N ALA A 176 -21.63 19.31 -20.31
CA ALA A 176 -20.46 18.96 -19.51
C ALA A 176 -20.76 17.79 -18.58
N ARG A 177 -19.71 17.04 -18.25
CA ARG A 177 -19.71 16.06 -17.14
C ARG A 177 -19.27 16.81 -15.89
N VAL A 178 -20.15 16.91 -14.89
CA VAL A 178 -19.90 17.74 -13.70
C VAL A 178 -19.82 16.86 -12.46
N PRO A 179 -18.61 16.62 -11.91
CA PRO A 179 -18.42 15.94 -10.64
C PRO A 179 -19.20 16.60 -9.49
N GLN A 180 -19.78 15.78 -8.62
CA GLN A 180 -20.35 16.24 -7.35
C GLN A 180 -19.38 15.79 -6.26
N GLY A 181 -18.43 16.67 -5.91
CA GLY A 181 -17.31 16.33 -5.03
C GLY A 181 -16.21 15.51 -5.72
N LYS A 182 -15.63 14.56 -4.97
CA LYS A 182 -14.54 13.70 -5.45
C LYS A 182 -15.07 12.73 -6.52
N ALA A 183 -14.43 12.68 -7.68
CA ALA A 183 -14.81 11.75 -8.76
C ALA A 183 -13.67 10.79 -9.09
N CYS A 184 -13.99 9.73 -9.84
CA CYS A 184 -12.94 8.85 -10.37
C CYS A 184 -12.13 9.56 -11.45
N VAL A 185 -10.91 9.07 -11.69
CA VAL A 185 -9.98 9.64 -12.68
C VAL A 185 -10.60 9.77 -14.07
N PHE A 186 -11.39 8.79 -14.50
CA PHE A 186 -12.05 8.83 -15.81
C PHE A 186 -13.07 9.97 -15.89
N CYS A 187 -13.90 10.12 -14.87
CA CYS A 187 -14.89 11.18 -14.80
C CYS A 187 -14.26 12.57 -14.69
N SER A 188 -13.20 12.73 -13.89
CA SER A 188 -12.44 13.98 -13.83
C SER A 188 -11.79 14.33 -15.18
N MET A 189 -11.27 13.35 -15.92
CA MET A 189 -10.79 13.58 -17.28
C MET A 189 -11.92 14.09 -18.18
N LEU A 190 -13.11 13.49 -18.13
CA LEU A 190 -14.23 13.99 -18.91
C LEU A 190 -14.68 15.39 -18.48
N ALA A 191 -14.65 15.68 -17.18
CA ALA A 191 -14.96 16.99 -16.63
C ALA A 191 -13.97 18.07 -17.10
N SER A 192 -12.71 17.72 -17.38
CA SER A 192 -11.70 18.68 -17.85
C SER A 192 -12.03 19.38 -19.17
N ARG A 193 -12.99 18.84 -19.95
CA ARG A 193 -13.37 19.42 -21.25
C ARG A 193 -14.40 20.54 -21.16
N GLY A 194 -15.04 20.75 -20.01
CA GLY A 194 -16.10 21.75 -19.90
C GLY A 194 -17.34 21.42 -20.74
N PHE A 195 -18.07 22.46 -21.17
CA PHE A 195 -19.27 22.36 -22.02
C PHE A 195 -18.92 22.12 -23.50
N ALA A 196 -18.19 21.04 -23.78
CA ALA A 196 -17.68 20.73 -25.12
C ALA A 196 -18.39 19.53 -25.78
N TYR A 197 -19.21 18.79 -25.04
CA TYR A 197 -19.79 17.55 -25.55
C TYR A 197 -21.03 17.81 -26.40
N THR A 198 -21.07 17.20 -27.58
CA THR A 198 -22.21 17.22 -28.53
C THR A 198 -22.96 15.90 -28.58
N SER A 199 -22.40 14.83 -28.01
CA SER A 199 -22.94 13.48 -28.01
C SER A 199 -22.36 12.66 -26.87
N GLU A 200 -23.02 11.55 -26.52
CA GLU A 200 -22.47 10.58 -25.57
C GLU A 200 -21.14 10.00 -26.05
N GLU A 201 -21.01 9.71 -27.35
CA GLU A 201 -19.78 9.18 -27.93
C GLU A 201 -18.59 10.10 -27.65
N ALA A 202 -18.75 11.40 -27.88
CA ALA A 202 -17.72 12.40 -27.59
C ALA A 202 -17.40 12.50 -26.08
N ALA A 203 -18.34 12.13 -25.22
CA ALA A 203 -18.24 12.22 -23.77
C ALA A 203 -17.79 10.93 -23.08
N GLY A 204 -17.31 9.93 -23.81
CA GLY A 204 -16.77 8.70 -23.21
C GLY A 204 -17.08 7.41 -23.99
N GLY A 205 -17.97 7.45 -24.99
CA GLY A 205 -18.30 6.31 -25.86
C GLY A 205 -18.68 5.04 -25.11
N GLU A 206 -18.16 3.88 -25.53
CA GLU A 206 -18.33 2.60 -24.82
C GLU A 206 -17.81 2.63 -23.37
N GLY A 207 -16.95 3.59 -23.03
CA GLY A 207 -16.43 3.86 -21.69
C GLY A 207 -17.36 4.71 -20.81
N ASN A 208 -18.50 5.20 -21.31
CA ASN A 208 -19.52 5.92 -20.52
C ASN A 208 -20.27 5.04 -19.50
N LYS A 209 -19.81 3.83 -19.22
CA LYS A 209 -20.38 3.03 -18.14
C LYS A 209 -20.00 3.70 -16.83
N TYR A 210 -21.01 4.31 -16.22
CA TYR A 210 -20.97 4.72 -14.83
C TYR A 210 -20.73 3.47 -14.00
N HIS A 211 -19.83 3.54 -13.04
CA HIS A 211 -19.70 2.50 -12.02
C HIS A 211 -20.59 2.88 -10.84
N ASP A 212 -20.75 1.94 -9.90
CA ASP A 212 -21.42 2.16 -8.62
C ASP A 212 -20.76 3.37 -7.90
N ASP A 213 -21.53 4.18 -7.17
CA ASP A 213 -21.05 5.41 -6.52
C ASP A 213 -20.59 6.53 -7.46
N CYS A 214 -20.95 6.49 -8.74
CA CYS A 214 -20.61 7.58 -9.65
C CYS A 214 -21.59 8.76 -9.49
N HIS A 215 -21.17 9.80 -8.77
CA HIS A 215 -21.99 11.00 -8.53
C HIS A 215 -21.92 12.06 -9.64
N CYS A 216 -21.22 11.82 -10.76
CA CYS A 216 -21.10 12.81 -11.83
C CYS A 216 -22.42 13.07 -12.55
N ARG A 217 -22.75 14.35 -12.78
CA ARG A 217 -23.95 14.81 -13.49
C ARG A 217 -23.69 15.17 -14.95
N VAL A 218 -24.75 15.26 -15.73
CA VAL A 218 -24.76 15.79 -17.10
C VAL A 218 -25.45 17.13 -17.07
N ILE A 219 -24.77 18.21 -17.45
CA ILE A 219 -25.35 19.57 -17.42
C ILE A 219 -25.29 20.19 -18.83
N PRO A 220 -26.43 20.57 -19.44
CA PRO A 220 -26.47 21.20 -20.75
C PRO A 220 -26.10 22.68 -20.73
N SER A 221 -25.70 23.22 -21.87
CA SER A 221 -25.47 24.63 -22.15
C SER A 221 -25.76 24.95 -23.61
N TRP A 222 -26.28 26.14 -23.88
CA TRP A 222 -26.41 26.69 -25.23
C TRP A 222 -25.31 27.69 -25.58
N GLY A 223 -24.44 28.05 -24.64
CA GLY A 223 -23.32 28.95 -24.86
C GLY A 223 -22.23 28.80 -23.80
N LYS A 224 -21.36 29.81 -23.68
CA LYS A 224 -20.35 29.83 -22.62
C LYS A 224 -21.05 30.05 -21.27
N GLN A 225 -20.86 29.12 -20.32
CA GLN A 225 -21.37 29.25 -18.96
C GLN A 225 -20.35 28.77 -17.93
N THR A 226 -20.42 29.36 -16.73
CA THR A 226 -19.74 28.86 -15.53
C THR A 226 -20.76 28.28 -14.57
N LEU A 227 -20.35 27.31 -13.76
CA LEU A 227 -21.16 26.78 -12.67
C LEU A 227 -20.40 26.90 -11.36
N ALA A 228 -21.06 27.39 -10.32
CA ALA A 228 -20.52 27.38 -8.98
C ALA A 228 -20.01 25.97 -8.59
N GLY A 229 -18.77 25.89 -8.09
CA GLY A 229 -18.15 24.63 -7.66
C GLY A 229 -17.58 23.75 -8.79
N TYR A 230 -17.69 24.16 -10.05
CA TYR A 230 -17.15 23.42 -11.19
C TYR A 230 -16.06 24.22 -11.93
N ASP A 231 -14.84 23.69 -11.89
CA ASP A 231 -13.67 24.27 -12.54
C ASP A 231 -13.03 23.22 -13.46
N PRO A 232 -13.33 23.25 -14.78
CA PRO A 232 -12.77 22.31 -15.74
C PRO A 232 -11.26 22.43 -15.89
N ASP A 233 -10.69 23.63 -15.67
CA ASP A 233 -9.26 23.87 -15.85
C ASP A 233 -8.44 23.18 -14.76
N LYS A 234 -8.94 23.10 -13.52
CA LYS A 234 -8.31 22.29 -12.47
C LYS A 234 -8.14 20.81 -12.85
N TYR A 235 -9.18 20.20 -13.43
CA TYR A 235 -9.09 18.80 -13.86
C TYR A 235 -8.15 18.63 -15.05
N LYS A 236 -8.12 19.63 -15.95
CA LYS A 236 -7.22 19.66 -17.09
C LYS A 236 -5.77 19.77 -16.65
N ASP A 237 -5.47 20.62 -15.65
CA ASP A 237 -4.13 20.79 -15.11
C ASP A 237 -3.60 19.50 -14.46
N LEU A 238 -4.45 18.77 -13.73
CA LEU A 238 -4.10 17.44 -13.21
C LEU A 238 -3.80 16.45 -14.35
N TYR A 239 -4.67 16.38 -15.35
CA TYR A 239 -4.51 15.47 -16.49
C TYR A 239 -3.22 15.77 -17.28
N GLU A 240 -2.96 17.04 -17.59
CA GLU A 240 -1.74 17.47 -18.29
C GLU A 240 -0.49 17.28 -17.43
N SER A 241 -0.58 17.44 -16.10
CA SER A 241 0.52 17.13 -15.18
C SER A 241 0.87 15.64 -15.21
N ALA A 242 -0.12 14.76 -15.08
CA ALA A 242 0.11 13.31 -15.19
C ALA A 242 0.63 12.90 -16.57
N LYS A 243 0.17 13.57 -17.64
CA LYS A 243 0.68 13.35 -18.99
C LYS A 243 2.14 13.76 -19.16
N ARG A 244 2.56 14.89 -18.57
CA ARG A 244 3.97 15.29 -18.51
C ARG A 244 4.80 14.28 -17.74
N MET A 245 4.36 13.87 -16.54
CA MET A 245 5.05 12.87 -15.73
C MET A 245 5.22 11.53 -16.47
N ALA A 246 4.19 11.07 -17.17
CA ALA A 246 4.27 9.87 -18.01
C ALA A 246 5.33 10.02 -19.13
N ALA A 247 5.35 11.17 -19.80
CA ALA A 247 6.32 11.45 -20.86
C ALA A 247 7.76 11.54 -20.32
N ASP A 248 7.96 12.22 -19.19
CA ASP A 248 9.26 12.36 -18.54
C ASP A 248 9.80 11.00 -18.07
N ALA A 249 8.92 10.09 -17.66
CA ALA A 249 9.26 8.70 -17.32
C ALA A 249 9.48 7.78 -18.55
N GLY A 250 9.29 8.29 -19.77
CA GLY A 250 9.42 7.52 -21.01
C GLY A 250 8.25 6.55 -21.27
N GLU A 251 7.12 6.73 -20.61
CA GLU A 251 5.89 5.95 -20.85
C GLU A 251 5.03 6.59 -21.95
N SER A 252 4.18 5.80 -22.62
CA SER A 252 3.24 6.35 -23.59
C SER A 252 2.17 7.21 -22.90
N THR A 253 1.79 8.32 -23.53
CA THR A 253 0.76 9.27 -23.03
C THR A 253 -0.67 8.82 -23.36
N SER A 254 -0.88 7.51 -23.51
CA SER A 254 -2.22 6.92 -23.66
C SER A 254 -3.07 7.20 -22.43
N SER A 255 -4.40 7.36 -22.60
CA SER A 255 -5.30 7.64 -21.47
C SER A 255 -5.18 6.58 -20.36
N ARG A 256 -4.95 5.31 -20.70
CA ARG A 256 -4.71 4.25 -19.71
C ARG A 256 -3.51 4.54 -18.81
N ASN A 257 -2.39 4.99 -19.38
CA ASN A 257 -1.20 5.32 -18.61
C ASN A 257 -1.38 6.62 -17.83
N VAL A 258 -1.93 7.67 -18.46
CA VAL A 258 -2.23 8.93 -17.77
C VAL A 258 -3.14 8.68 -16.57
N PHE A 259 -4.15 7.81 -16.69
CA PHE A 259 -5.00 7.45 -15.56
C PHE A 259 -4.26 6.69 -14.46
N SER A 260 -3.34 5.81 -14.84
CA SER A 260 -2.48 5.15 -13.86
C SER A 260 -1.62 6.17 -13.10
N TRP A 261 -1.07 7.16 -13.78
CA TRP A 261 -0.30 8.25 -13.15
C TRP A 261 -1.17 9.11 -12.23
N LEU A 262 -2.38 9.48 -12.66
CA LEU A 262 -3.31 10.25 -11.84
C LEU A 262 -3.66 9.53 -10.52
N ARG A 263 -3.95 8.23 -10.58
CA ARG A 263 -4.24 7.43 -9.37
C ARG A 263 -3.06 7.35 -8.41
N GLU A 264 -1.84 7.30 -8.93
CA GLU A 264 -0.64 7.09 -8.11
C GLU A 264 -0.06 8.37 -7.55
N GLN A 265 -0.12 9.48 -8.29
CA GLN A 265 0.47 10.76 -7.88
C GLN A 265 -0.51 11.67 -7.14
N PHE A 266 -1.82 11.49 -7.38
CA PHE A 266 -2.86 12.29 -6.73
C PHE A 266 -3.95 11.39 -6.11
N PRO A 267 -3.59 10.43 -5.22
CA PRO A 267 -4.54 9.45 -4.69
C PRO A 267 -5.69 10.11 -3.92
N HIS A 268 -5.44 11.25 -3.27
CA HIS A 268 -6.46 12.00 -2.55
C HIS A 268 -7.32 12.91 -3.44
N ALA A 269 -7.03 13.03 -4.74
CA ALA A 269 -7.86 13.80 -5.67
C ALA A 269 -9.01 12.98 -6.28
N PHE A 270 -8.90 11.64 -6.28
CA PHE A 270 -9.85 10.75 -6.97
C PHE A 270 -10.44 9.66 -6.08
N THR A 271 -11.69 9.25 -6.31
CA THR A 271 -12.32 8.15 -5.56
C THR A 271 -11.63 6.82 -5.79
N ASP A 272 -11.07 6.62 -6.98
CA ASP A 272 -10.28 5.44 -7.38
C ASP A 272 -8.77 5.69 -7.31
N GLY A 273 -8.34 6.64 -6.47
CA GLY A 273 -6.94 6.87 -6.16
C GLY A 273 -6.27 5.63 -5.55
N SER A 274 -4.98 5.46 -5.78
CA SER A 274 -4.24 4.31 -5.27
C SER A 274 -4.13 4.36 -3.73
N ALA A 275 -4.28 3.21 -3.08
CA ALA A 275 -4.16 3.10 -1.62
C ALA A 275 -2.71 3.19 -1.09
N LEU A 276 -1.70 3.14 -1.96
CA LEU A 276 -0.30 3.27 -1.55
C LEU A 276 0.10 4.75 -1.47
N ASP A 277 0.82 5.13 -0.42
CA ASP A 277 1.39 6.46 -0.23
C ASP A 277 2.37 6.78 -1.39
N PRO A 278 2.20 7.91 -2.12
CA PRO A 278 3.11 8.31 -3.19
C PRO A 278 4.57 8.48 -2.74
N GLU A 279 4.81 8.83 -1.47
CA GLU A 279 6.16 9.01 -0.92
C GLU A 279 6.84 7.68 -0.59
N LEU A 280 6.10 6.58 -0.52
CA LEU A 280 6.61 5.24 -0.23
C LEU A 280 6.67 4.36 -1.48
N ARG A 281 7.05 4.97 -2.61
CA ARG A 281 7.16 4.29 -3.91
C ARG A 281 8.49 4.53 -4.56
N ILE A 282 8.91 3.56 -5.38
CA ILE A 282 9.99 3.76 -6.34
C ILE A 282 9.46 4.69 -7.45
N PRO A 283 10.07 5.88 -7.66
CA PRO A 283 9.64 6.80 -8.69
C PRO A 283 9.69 6.14 -10.08
N ARG A 284 8.55 6.13 -10.78
CA ARG A 284 8.49 5.57 -12.13
C ARG A 284 9.46 6.29 -13.06
N GLY A 285 10.07 5.53 -13.97
CA GLY A 285 11.04 6.04 -14.93
C GLY A 285 12.46 6.25 -14.38
N CYS A 286 12.69 6.11 -13.06
CA CYS A 286 14.07 6.05 -12.56
C CYS A 286 14.76 4.74 -12.98
N GLU A 287 16.09 4.70 -12.88
CA GLU A 287 16.88 3.53 -13.30
C GLU A 287 16.52 2.27 -12.50
N LEU A 288 16.28 2.39 -11.19
CA LEU A 288 15.81 1.28 -10.38
C LEU A 288 14.44 0.75 -10.86
N TYR A 289 13.47 1.64 -11.13
CA TYR A 289 12.15 1.23 -11.63
C TYR A 289 12.25 0.50 -12.97
N LYS A 290 13.07 1.01 -13.90
CA LYS A 290 13.32 0.37 -15.20
C LYS A 290 13.97 -1.00 -15.04
N ALA A 291 14.92 -1.14 -14.12
CA ALA A 291 15.62 -2.39 -13.87
C ALA A 291 14.69 -3.47 -13.28
N LEU A 292 13.86 -3.11 -12.30
CA LEU A 292 12.91 -4.04 -11.66
C LEU A 292 11.71 -4.37 -12.58
N GLY A 293 11.27 -3.39 -13.35
CA GLY A 293 10.03 -3.45 -14.10
C GLY A 293 8.78 -3.32 -13.22
N LYS A 294 7.66 -2.94 -13.83
CA LYS A 294 6.41 -2.55 -13.16
C LYS A 294 5.93 -3.54 -12.09
N LYS A 295 5.98 -4.84 -12.37
CA LYS A 295 5.50 -5.88 -11.46
C LYS A 295 6.32 -5.93 -10.17
N HIS A 296 7.64 -5.89 -10.28
CA HIS A 296 8.52 -6.04 -9.13
C HIS A 296 8.67 -4.72 -8.37
N ALA A 297 8.66 -3.58 -9.06
CA ALA A 297 8.56 -2.27 -8.42
C ALA A 297 7.30 -2.18 -7.54
N LEU A 298 6.13 -2.59 -8.05
CA LEU A 298 4.89 -2.61 -7.27
C LEU A 298 5.00 -3.49 -6.01
N ARG A 299 5.69 -4.63 -6.08
CA ARG A 299 5.89 -5.48 -4.89
C ARG A 299 6.74 -4.78 -3.84
N VAL A 300 7.79 -4.07 -4.25
CA VAL A 300 8.61 -3.27 -3.33
C VAL A 300 7.79 -2.12 -2.74
N ASP A 301 7.03 -1.39 -3.55
CA ASP A 301 6.14 -0.33 -3.07
C ASP A 301 5.15 -0.84 -2.01
N MET A 302 4.57 -2.03 -2.22
CA MET A 302 3.68 -2.68 -1.25
C MET A 302 4.43 -3.06 0.04
N MET A 303 5.68 -3.51 -0.04
CA MET A 303 6.51 -3.81 1.14
C MET A 303 6.79 -2.55 1.95
N LEU A 304 7.17 -1.45 1.29
CA LEU A 304 7.42 -0.15 1.93
C LEU A 304 6.16 0.36 2.65
N ASN A 305 5.00 0.29 1.99
CA ASN A 305 3.73 0.71 2.57
C ASN A 305 3.24 -0.19 3.71
N ALA A 306 3.60 -1.48 3.70
CA ALA A 306 3.24 -2.42 4.76
C ALA A 306 4.23 -2.44 5.95
N SER A 307 5.35 -1.71 5.83
CA SER A 307 6.40 -1.70 6.85
C SER A 307 5.88 -1.15 8.18
N LYS A 308 6.28 -1.81 9.28
CA LYS A 308 6.06 -1.30 10.65
C LYS A 308 7.07 -0.21 11.04
N HIS A 309 8.00 0.11 10.15
CA HIS A 309 9.07 1.08 10.31
C HIS A 309 8.91 2.17 9.24
N PRO A 310 7.91 3.07 9.37
CA PRO A 310 7.56 4.04 8.33
C PRO A 310 8.67 5.05 8.04
N ASP A 311 9.48 5.42 9.04
CA ASP A 311 10.63 6.31 8.85
C ASP A 311 11.70 5.65 7.96
N THR A 312 12.03 4.39 8.22
CA THR A 312 12.98 3.63 7.40
C THR A 312 12.46 3.44 5.97
N ALA A 313 11.17 3.13 5.80
CA ALA A 313 10.56 3.00 4.50
C ALA A 313 10.58 4.32 3.72
N ARG A 314 10.28 5.44 4.40
CA ARG A 314 10.31 6.79 3.80
C ARG A 314 11.72 7.21 3.43
N LEU A 315 12.71 6.94 4.28
CA LEU A 315 14.11 7.24 3.99
C LEU A 315 14.58 6.46 2.77
N TRP A 316 14.31 5.16 2.73
CA TRP A 316 14.68 4.31 1.60
C TRP A 316 14.02 4.78 0.29
N ALA A 317 12.71 5.09 0.33
CA ALA A 317 11.95 5.55 -0.84
C ALA A 317 12.40 6.93 -1.35
N LYS A 318 12.75 7.86 -0.44
CA LYS A 318 13.26 9.20 -0.76
C LYS A 318 14.47 9.18 -1.70
N TYR A 319 15.32 8.16 -1.56
CA TYR A 319 16.52 7.95 -2.39
C TYR A 319 16.33 6.92 -3.50
N ALA A 320 15.13 6.35 -3.70
CA ALA A 320 14.90 5.28 -4.67
C ALA A 320 15.17 5.68 -6.13
N LYS A 321 15.14 6.99 -6.45
CA LYS A 321 15.54 7.50 -7.76
C LYS A 321 17.05 7.45 -8.02
N ASP A 322 17.85 7.43 -6.95
CA ASP A 322 19.31 7.52 -6.99
C ASP A 322 19.97 6.14 -6.93
N TYR A 323 19.21 5.07 -6.61
CA TYR A 323 19.70 3.70 -6.63
C TYR A 323 19.95 3.18 -8.05
N LEU A 324 21.08 2.49 -8.23
CA LEU A 324 21.54 2.00 -9.52
C LEU A 324 21.95 0.52 -9.46
N ILE A 325 21.35 -0.29 -10.33
CA ILE A 325 21.76 -1.69 -10.57
C ILE A 325 22.71 -1.72 -11.76
N LEU A 326 23.98 -2.00 -11.53
CA LEU A 326 25.03 -2.00 -12.55
C LEU A 326 25.09 -3.30 -13.35
N ASP A 327 24.76 -4.41 -12.71
CA ASP A 327 24.58 -5.72 -13.35
C ASP A 327 23.40 -6.43 -12.70
N LYS A 328 22.39 -6.77 -13.51
CA LYS A 328 21.12 -7.36 -13.08
C LYS A 328 21.07 -8.89 -13.23
N GLY A 329 22.09 -9.49 -13.83
CA GLY A 329 22.27 -10.92 -13.98
C GLY A 329 23.58 -11.40 -13.35
N PHE A 330 24.03 -10.70 -12.32
CA PHE A 330 25.32 -10.97 -11.70
C PHE A 330 25.33 -12.34 -11.05
N GLY A 331 26.15 -13.27 -11.58
CA GLY A 331 26.16 -14.67 -11.14
C GLY A 331 26.81 -14.93 -9.77
N GLY A 332 27.47 -13.92 -9.18
CA GLY A 332 28.15 -14.02 -7.88
C GLY A 332 27.28 -13.62 -6.68
N THR A 333 27.92 -13.45 -5.52
CA THR A 333 27.28 -12.91 -4.32
C THR A 333 26.95 -11.44 -4.53
N PRO A 334 25.69 -10.99 -4.30
CA PRO A 334 25.33 -9.59 -4.41
C PRO A 334 26.29 -8.69 -3.62
N TYR A 335 26.57 -7.50 -4.15
CA TYR A 335 27.38 -6.51 -3.46
C TYR A 335 27.15 -5.09 -3.99
N PHE A 336 27.38 -4.11 -3.13
CA PHE A 336 27.50 -2.70 -3.47
C PHE A 336 28.96 -2.33 -3.80
N SER A 337 29.17 -1.61 -4.91
CA SER A 337 30.48 -1.07 -5.27
C SER A 337 30.59 0.42 -4.91
N PRO A 338 31.35 0.80 -3.87
CA PRO A 338 31.48 2.22 -3.49
C PRO A 338 32.23 3.06 -4.51
N VAL A 339 33.06 2.42 -5.34
CA VAL A 339 33.81 3.05 -6.43
C VAL A 339 32.92 3.33 -7.64
N ARG A 340 32.01 2.39 -7.97
CA ARG A 340 31.13 2.51 -9.13
C ARG A 340 29.77 3.12 -8.79
N GLY A 341 29.45 3.28 -7.51
CA GLY A 341 28.21 3.89 -7.03
C GLY A 341 26.97 3.09 -7.41
N GLY A 342 27.02 1.76 -7.35
CA GLY A 342 25.87 0.92 -7.68
C GLY A 342 26.06 -0.54 -7.32
N ILE A 343 24.99 -1.31 -7.45
CA ILE A 343 24.88 -2.69 -6.94
C ILE A 343 24.97 -3.73 -8.05
N PHE A 344 25.49 -4.90 -7.72
CA PHE A 344 25.59 -6.08 -8.56
C PHE A 344 24.71 -7.15 -7.96
N LEU A 345 23.74 -7.65 -8.72
CA LEU A 345 22.82 -8.67 -8.22
C LEU A 345 22.17 -9.46 -9.36
N ASP A 346 21.57 -10.59 -8.99
CA ASP A 346 20.76 -11.42 -9.89
C ASP A 346 19.27 -11.19 -9.58
N LEU A 347 18.58 -10.45 -10.45
CA LEU A 347 17.17 -10.11 -10.23
C LEU A 347 16.26 -11.33 -10.19
N GLU A 348 16.55 -12.36 -10.99
CA GLU A 348 15.69 -13.56 -11.02
C GLU A 348 15.72 -14.29 -9.68
N LYS A 349 16.91 -14.40 -9.06
CA LYS A 349 17.06 -14.98 -7.72
C LYS A 349 16.43 -14.09 -6.64
N ILE A 350 16.67 -12.78 -6.69
CA ILE A 350 16.16 -11.86 -5.67
C ILE A 350 14.64 -11.83 -5.62
N PHE A 351 13.96 -11.97 -6.76
CA PHE A 351 12.50 -11.98 -6.79
C PHE A 351 11.88 -13.21 -6.13
N THR A 352 12.62 -14.31 -5.99
CA THR A 352 12.15 -15.56 -5.36
C THR A 352 12.75 -15.79 -3.98
N GLY A 353 13.84 -15.10 -3.63
CA GLY A 353 14.66 -15.41 -2.47
C GLY A 353 15.55 -16.63 -2.69
N ASP A 354 16.38 -16.94 -1.70
CA ASP A 354 17.28 -18.09 -1.70
C ASP A 354 17.25 -18.83 -0.34
N LYS A 355 18.29 -19.63 -0.04
CA LYS A 355 18.35 -20.42 1.21
C LYS A 355 18.62 -19.58 2.46
N ALA A 356 19.16 -18.38 2.30
CA ALA A 356 19.59 -17.46 3.34
C ALA A 356 18.82 -16.12 3.32
N HIS A 357 18.13 -15.78 2.23
CA HIS A 357 17.45 -14.49 2.10
C HIS A 357 16.03 -14.63 1.58
N ARG A 358 15.12 -13.81 2.12
CA ARG A 358 13.74 -13.71 1.62
C ARG A 358 13.68 -12.96 0.28
N PRO A 359 12.56 -13.07 -0.48
CA PRO A 359 12.37 -12.26 -1.67
C PRO A 359 12.62 -10.77 -1.42
N TYR A 360 13.35 -10.12 -2.33
CA TYR A 360 13.73 -8.69 -2.27
C TYR A 360 14.67 -8.27 -1.15
N GLN A 361 15.02 -9.15 -0.20
CA GLN A 361 15.87 -8.79 0.93
C GLN A 361 17.24 -8.25 0.47
N ASN A 362 17.94 -8.98 -0.40
CA ASN A 362 19.24 -8.53 -0.93
C ASN A 362 19.14 -7.23 -1.74
N LEU A 363 18.00 -6.95 -2.38
CA LEU A 363 17.83 -5.65 -3.04
C LEU A 363 17.87 -4.52 -2.02
N ILE A 364 17.16 -4.67 -0.90
CA ILE A 364 17.15 -3.67 0.17
C ILE A 364 18.51 -3.61 0.85
N HIS A 365 19.14 -4.75 1.14
CA HIS A 365 20.47 -4.81 1.75
C HIS A 365 21.51 -4.04 0.91
N GLU A 366 21.66 -4.36 -0.38
CA GLU A 366 22.66 -3.71 -1.21
C GLU A 366 22.36 -2.22 -1.46
N THR A 367 21.07 -1.86 -1.56
CA THR A 367 20.69 -0.45 -1.65
C THR A 367 20.85 0.29 -0.33
N ALA A 368 20.83 -0.39 0.83
CA ALA A 368 21.11 0.22 2.12
C ALA A 368 22.60 0.62 2.25
N HIS A 369 23.53 -0.17 1.73
CA HIS A 369 24.93 0.23 1.57
C HIS A 369 25.08 1.44 0.65
N MET A 370 24.34 1.46 -0.45
CA MET A 370 24.32 2.61 -1.36
C MET A 370 23.75 3.86 -0.68
N LEU A 371 22.65 3.72 0.05
CA LEU A 371 22.05 4.80 0.84
C LEU A 371 23.02 5.32 1.90
N ASP A 372 23.76 4.43 2.57
CA ASP A 372 24.77 4.81 3.57
C ASP A 372 25.84 5.74 2.96
N GLN A 373 26.28 5.42 1.73
CA GLN A 373 27.19 6.29 0.98
C GLN A 373 26.51 7.56 0.46
N LEU A 374 25.27 7.49 -0.02
CA LEU A 374 24.53 8.68 -0.48
C LEU A 374 24.33 9.71 0.63
N LEU A 375 24.07 9.26 1.85
CA LEU A 375 23.95 10.11 3.04
C LEU A 375 25.30 10.67 3.49
N GLY A 376 26.36 9.87 3.42
CA GLY A 376 27.68 10.24 3.96
C GLY A 376 28.65 10.88 2.95
N GLY A 377 28.39 10.77 1.65
CA GLY A 377 29.29 11.19 0.59
C GLY A 377 30.56 10.33 0.53
N ASN A 378 31.73 10.94 0.81
CA ASN A 378 33.03 10.23 0.75
C ASN A 378 33.24 9.24 1.90
N VAL A 379 32.54 9.44 3.02
CA VAL A 379 32.62 8.58 4.21
C VAL A 379 31.21 8.14 4.54
N PRO A 380 30.88 6.84 4.59
CA PRO A 380 29.51 6.39 4.82
C PRO A 380 28.91 6.96 6.11
N TYR A 381 27.61 7.24 6.09
CA TYR A 381 26.91 7.90 7.20
C TYR A 381 27.00 7.10 8.50
N SER A 382 26.82 5.78 8.45
CA SER A 382 26.96 4.87 9.59
C SER A 382 28.33 4.98 10.26
N TYR A 383 29.39 5.18 9.47
CA TYR A 383 30.75 5.41 9.97
C TYR A 383 30.88 6.78 10.64
N GLN A 384 30.33 7.83 10.04
CA GLN A 384 30.34 9.17 10.64
C GLN A 384 29.64 9.19 12.00
N GLN A 385 28.57 8.39 12.14
CA GLN A 385 27.85 8.19 13.40
C GLN A 385 28.54 7.24 14.39
N MET A 386 29.71 6.70 14.01
CA MET A 386 30.47 5.73 14.81
C MET A 386 29.63 4.50 15.21
N PHE A 387 28.66 4.10 14.36
CA PHE A 387 27.60 3.15 14.69
C PHE A 387 28.15 1.80 15.18
N GLY A 388 29.22 1.33 14.54
CA GLY A 388 29.93 0.09 14.91
C GLY A 388 30.47 0.05 16.34
N THR A 389 30.62 1.21 17.00
CA THR A 389 30.97 1.28 18.43
C THR A 389 29.86 0.70 19.30
N SER A 390 28.59 0.99 19.00
CA SER A 390 27.46 0.40 19.72
C SER A 390 27.41 -1.10 19.52
N ILE A 391 27.59 -1.54 18.28
CA ILE A 391 27.59 -2.95 17.87
C ILE A 391 28.62 -3.75 18.66
N ARG A 392 29.89 -3.33 18.66
CA ARG A 392 30.96 -3.99 19.43
C ARG A 392 30.69 -3.99 20.94
N ASN A 393 30.24 -2.87 21.49
CA ASN A 393 29.95 -2.76 22.92
C ASN A 393 28.79 -3.66 23.35
N GLU A 394 27.73 -3.72 22.56
CA GLU A 394 26.55 -4.53 22.84
C GLU A 394 26.84 -6.02 22.65
N GLY A 395 27.57 -6.39 21.59
CA GLY A 395 28.05 -7.76 21.41
C GLY A 395 28.96 -8.23 22.54
N ARG A 396 29.94 -7.42 22.98
CA ARG A 396 30.78 -7.77 24.13
C ARG A 396 29.96 -7.98 25.41
N ARG A 397 28.95 -7.13 25.65
CA ARG A 397 28.03 -7.31 26.80
C ARG A 397 27.17 -8.56 26.66
N LEU A 398 26.72 -8.91 25.45
CA LEU A 398 26.00 -10.14 25.20
C LEU A 398 26.89 -11.35 25.52
N LEU A 399 28.14 -11.35 25.06
CA LEU A 399 29.11 -12.41 25.33
C LEU A 399 29.35 -12.60 26.83
N GLU A 400 29.60 -11.51 27.57
CA GLU A 400 29.82 -11.58 29.01
C GLU A 400 28.56 -12.02 29.79
N ARG A 401 27.37 -11.63 29.33
CA ARG A 401 26.10 -12.13 29.90
C ARG A 401 25.95 -13.64 29.68
N GLU A 402 26.28 -14.13 28.49
CA GLU A 402 26.19 -15.56 28.19
C GLU A 402 27.20 -16.37 29.03
N LYS A 403 28.45 -15.90 29.15
CA LYS A 403 29.43 -16.50 30.07
C LYS A 403 28.90 -16.57 31.50
N ALA A 404 28.30 -15.50 32.00
CA ALA A 404 27.70 -15.48 33.33
C ALA A 404 26.53 -16.48 33.44
N SER A 405 25.68 -16.57 32.41
CA SER A 405 24.58 -17.54 32.34
C SER A 405 25.08 -18.99 32.43
N ILE A 406 26.04 -19.37 31.58
CA ILE A 406 26.65 -20.71 31.56
C ILE A 406 27.32 -21.01 32.91
N ARG A 407 28.09 -20.05 33.44
CA ARG A 407 28.73 -20.18 34.75
C ARG A 407 27.69 -20.44 35.85
N ASN A 408 26.60 -19.66 35.88
CA ASN A 408 25.54 -19.82 36.87
C ASN A 408 24.83 -21.18 36.74
N GLN A 409 24.59 -21.66 35.52
CA GLN A 409 24.05 -23.00 35.29
C GLN A 409 24.99 -24.09 35.83
N ARG A 410 26.30 -23.97 35.57
CA ARG A 410 27.30 -24.90 36.10
C ARG A 410 27.39 -24.85 37.63
N VAL A 411 27.37 -23.66 38.24
CA VAL A 411 27.36 -23.50 39.71
C VAL A 411 26.11 -24.14 40.31
N SER A 412 24.93 -23.86 39.76
CA SER A 412 23.67 -24.46 40.21
C SER A 412 23.70 -25.98 40.10
N ARG A 413 24.28 -26.51 39.02
CA ARG A 413 24.45 -27.96 38.86
C ARG A 413 25.44 -28.54 39.87
N LEU A 414 26.52 -27.83 40.20
CA LEU A 414 27.42 -28.23 41.28
C LEU A 414 26.76 -28.20 42.66
N ASP A 415 25.83 -27.27 42.92
CA ASP A 415 25.02 -27.24 44.15
C ASP A 415 24.13 -28.48 44.28
N GLU A 416 23.46 -28.88 43.19
CA GLU A 416 22.67 -30.10 43.16
C GLU A 416 23.53 -31.35 43.44
N ILE A 417 24.69 -31.42 42.80
CA ILE A 417 25.64 -32.51 42.96
C ILE A 417 26.16 -32.56 44.42
N GLN A 418 26.52 -31.41 44.99
CA GLN A 418 26.94 -31.27 46.39
C GLN A 418 25.83 -31.66 47.38
N SER A 419 24.58 -31.27 47.11
CA SER A 419 23.41 -31.62 47.91
C SER A 419 23.15 -33.13 47.89
N TYR A 420 23.22 -33.76 46.71
CA TYR A 420 23.09 -35.21 46.58
C TYR A 420 24.16 -35.95 47.37
N PHE A 421 25.43 -35.54 47.25
CA PHE A 421 26.52 -36.13 48.02
C PHE A 421 26.33 -35.95 49.52
N ASN A 422 25.93 -34.75 49.98
CA ASN A 422 25.67 -34.49 51.39
C ASN A 422 24.57 -35.40 51.96
N LYS A 423 23.57 -35.75 51.15
CA LYS A 423 22.48 -36.64 51.54
C LYS A 423 22.83 -38.13 51.50
N HIS A 424 23.65 -38.55 50.54
CA HIS A 424 23.85 -39.97 50.22
C HIS A 424 25.27 -40.51 50.47
N GLY A 425 26.24 -39.64 50.76
CA GLY A 425 27.63 -40.01 51.00
C GLY A 425 28.38 -40.57 49.79
N ARG A 426 27.79 -40.45 48.58
CA ARG A 426 28.35 -40.98 47.32
C ARG A 426 27.96 -40.13 46.12
N TRP A 427 28.75 -40.23 45.04
CA TRP A 427 28.51 -39.55 43.76
C TRP A 427 27.73 -40.44 42.79
N LYS A 428 27.02 -39.82 41.83
CA LYS A 428 26.54 -40.55 40.65
C LYS A 428 27.62 -40.57 39.58
N LYS A 429 27.72 -41.69 38.86
CA LYS A 429 28.59 -41.81 37.67
C LYS A 429 28.28 -40.72 36.63
N ALA A 430 27.01 -40.36 36.46
CA ALA A 430 26.57 -39.29 35.56
C ALA A 430 27.03 -37.90 36.00
N ASP A 431 27.11 -37.63 37.31
CA ASP A 431 27.58 -36.33 37.82
C ASP A 431 29.08 -36.15 37.59
N LEU A 432 29.86 -37.23 37.77
CA LEU A 432 31.29 -37.26 37.47
C LEU A 432 31.57 -37.10 35.97
N ALA A 433 30.78 -37.78 35.12
CA ALA A 433 30.86 -37.62 33.67
C ALA A 433 30.56 -36.16 33.26
N TRP A 434 29.48 -35.59 33.80
CA TRP A 434 29.11 -34.20 33.52
C TRP A 434 30.19 -33.20 33.94
N MET A 435 30.79 -33.36 35.11
CA MET A 435 31.90 -32.49 35.56
C MET A 435 33.12 -32.60 34.64
N LYS A 436 33.44 -33.82 34.16
CA LYS A 436 34.51 -34.04 33.20
C LYS A 436 34.22 -33.35 31.86
N ASP A 437 33.02 -33.56 31.32
CA ASP A 437 32.60 -33.00 30.03
C ASP A 437 32.54 -31.46 30.02
N ASN A 438 32.40 -30.84 31.20
CA ASN A 438 32.43 -29.39 31.39
C ASN A 438 33.82 -28.85 31.83
N GLY A 439 34.87 -29.67 31.74
CA GLY A 439 36.25 -29.25 32.06
C GLY A 439 36.52 -28.96 33.54
N LEU A 440 35.63 -29.39 34.44
CA LEU A 440 35.75 -29.16 35.89
C LEU A 440 36.63 -30.21 36.59
N LEU A 441 36.94 -31.31 35.90
CA LEU A 441 37.88 -32.34 36.36
C LEU A 441 39.08 -32.36 35.41
N LYS A 442 40.28 -31.99 35.89
CA LYS A 442 41.52 -32.19 35.12
C LYS A 442 41.82 -33.68 34.98
N ASP A 443 42.43 -34.09 33.86
CA ASP A 443 42.68 -35.48 33.44
C ASP A 443 43.36 -36.39 34.49
N LEU A 444 44.00 -35.82 35.50
CA LEU A 444 44.63 -36.53 36.62
C LEU A 444 43.65 -37.14 37.64
N TYR A 445 42.39 -36.66 37.73
CA TYR A 445 41.41 -37.18 38.70
C TYR A 445 40.51 -38.28 38.15
N ALA A 446 40.41 -38.45 36.82
CA ALA A 446 39.51 -39.42 36.21
C ALA A 446 39.99 -40.87 36.33
N ASN A 447 41.31 -41.10 36.32
CA ASN A 447 41.90 -42.44 36.42
C ASN A 447 42.10 -42.93 37.87
N SER A 448 41.86 -42.08 38.87
CA SER A 448 42.01 -42.41 40.29
C SER A 448 40.68 -42.69 41.01
N VAL A 449 39.54 -42.56 40.32
CA VAL A 449 38.20 -42.79 40.88
C VAL A 449 37.94 -44.28 41.20
N GLU A 450 38.69 -45.21 40.61
CA GLU A 450 38.60 -46.64 40.97
C GLU A 450 39.37 -47.01 42.25
N GLY A 451 40.23 -46.12 42.78
CA GLY A 451 41.15 -46.46 43.88
C GLY A 451 41.17 -45.50 45.09
N TYR A 452 40.63 -44.28 44.98
CA TYR A 452 40.53 -43.34 46.10
C TYR A 452 39.10 -43.22 46.62
N GLY A 453 38.88 -43.69 47.85
CA GLY A 453 37.63 -43.53 48.58
C GLY A 453 37.30 -42.05 48.91
N PRO A 454 36.04 -41.76 49.28
CA PRO A 454 35.52 -40.41 49.46
C PRO A 454 36.12 -39.75 50.71
N ASP A 455 37.21 -39.01 50.55
CA ASP A 455 37.86 -38.33 51.68
C ASP A 455 37.39 -36.87 51.83
N ALA A 456 37.32 -36.41 53.08
CA ALA A 456 36.57 -35.29 53.64
C ALA A 456 36.85 -33.89 53.06
N ASN A 457 37.74 -33.76 52.08
CA ASN A 457 38.15 -32.49 51.46
C ASN A 457 37.36 -32.11 50.19
N MET A 458 36.46 -32.95 49.68
CA MET A 458 35.74 -32.67 48.43
C MET A 458 34.71 -31.53 48.53
N ARG A 459 34.15 -31.26 49.72
CA ARG A 459 33.32 -30.04 49.96
C ARG A 459 34.11 -28.77 49.65
N ARG A 460 35.35 -28.72 50.14
CA ARG A 460 36.29 -27.63 49.84
C ARG A 460 36.63 -27.59 48.35
N HIS A 461 36.77 -28.75 47.70
CA HIS A 461 37.03 -28.79 46.26
C HIS A 461 35.83 -28.30 45.42
N ILE A 462 34.58 -28.62 45.75
CA ILE A 462 33.42 -28.10 44.99
C ILE A 462 33.30 -26.58 45.16
N GLU A 463 33.49 -26.06 46.36
CA GLU A 463 33.53 -24.61 46.58
C GLU A 463 34.70 -23.94 45.82
N GLN A 464 35.87 -24.59 45.78
CA GLN A 464 36.99 -24.13 44.96
C GLN A 464 36.66 -24.18 43.46
N LEU A 465 36.01 -25.23 42.98
CA LEU A 465 35.60 -25.39 41.58
C LEU A 465 34.61 -24.32 41.16
N LYS A 466 33.59 -24.03 41.97
CA LYS A 466 32.63 -22.94 41.72
C LYS A 466 33.32 -21.59 41.53
N ASN A 467 34.35 -21.33 42.33
CA ASN A 467 35.13 -20.10 42.27
C ASN A 467 36.11 -20.07 41.08
N SER A 468 36.48 -21.22 40.52
CA SER A 468 37.41 -21.34 39.38
C SER A 468 36.74 -21.61 38.03
N ILE A 469 35.40 -21.56 37.93
CA ILE A 469 34.72 -21.77 36.64
C ILE A 469 34.99 -20.57 35.72
N GLU A 470 35.77 -20.83 34.68
CA GLU A 470 35.99 -19.91 33.56
C GLU A 470 35.25 -20.42 32.33
N ILE A 471 34.56 -19.53 31.64
CA ILE A 471 33.87 -19.81 30.38
C ILE A 471 34.63 -19.08 29.28
N SER A 472 35.10 -19.82 28.27
CA SER A 472 35.82 -19.26 27.13
C SER A 472 34.89 -18.43 26.22
N ASP A 473 35.47 -17.52 25.45
CA ASP A 473 34.74 -16.75 24.44
C ASP A 473 34.12 -17.70 23.39
N ASP A 474 34.85 -18.71 22.91
CA ASP A 474 34.35 -19.73 21.97
C ASP A 474 33.12 -20.49 22.50
N GLU A 475 33.16 -20.93 23.76
CA GLU A 475 32.03 -21.65 24.35
C GLU A 475 30.78 -20.77 24.42
N ALA A 476 30.93 -19.53 24.88
CA ALA A 476 29.82 -18.59 24.97
C ALA A 476 29.26 -18.23 23.58
N MET A 477 30.12 -18.00 22.58
CA MET A 477 29.70 -17.74 21.20
C MET A 477 28.94 -18.92 20.58
N ARG A 478 29.41 -20.16 20.80
CA ARG A 478 28.69 -21.37 20.37
C ARG A 478 27.33 -21.51 21.04
N SER A 479 27.22 -21.13 22.32
CA SER A 479 25.94 -21.11 23.04
C SER A 479 24.96 -20.10 22.42
N ILE A 480 25.42 -18.87 22.16
CA ILE A 480 24.62 -17.82 21.49
C ILE A 480 24.13 -18.31 20.12
N ALA A 481 25.04 -18.78 19.27
CA ALA A 481 24.68 -19.28 17.93
C ALA A 481 23.71 -20.47 18.00
N LYS A 482 23.86 -21.35 19.00
CA LYS A 482 22.93 -22.47 19.22
C LYS A 482 21.52 -21.98 19.57
N HIS A 483 21.39 -20.96 20.42
CA HIS A 483 20.09 -20.38 20.77
C HIS A 483 19.42 -19.76 19.54
N ILE A 484 20.15 -18.93 18.78
CA ILE A 484 19.65 -18.32 17.54
C ILE A 484 19.17 -19.40 16.57
N ARG A 485 19.99 -20.43 16.31
CA ARG A 485 19.63 -21.52 15.39
C ARG A 485 18.41 -22.32 15.84
N ALA A 486 18.16 -22.42 17.15
CA ALA A 486 17.02 -23.14 17.70
C ALA A 486 15.70 -22.39 17.53
N GLU A 487 15.74 -21.05 17.48
CA GLU A 487 14.53 -20.19 17.39
C GLU A 487 14.30 -19.57 16.01
N SER A 488 15.21 -19.76 15.05
CA SER A 488 15.19 -19.09 13.75
C SER A 488 15.39 -20.03 12.56
N ARG A 489 14.83 -19.64 11.41
CA ARG A 489 15.15 -20.25 10.12
C ARG A 489 16.45 -19.64 9.57
N PRO A 490 17.18 -20.36 8.69
CA PRO A 490 18.37 -19.78 8.04
C PRO A 490 18.12 -18.44 7.36
N THR A 491 16.92 -18.23 6.80
CA THR A 491 16.53 -17.00 6.12
C THR A 491 16.28 -15.80 7.02
N ASP A 492 16.35 -15.96 8.34
CA ASP A 492 16.00 -14.93 9.31
C ASP A 492 17.21 -14.53 10.17
N ARG A 493 18.43 -14.93 9.77
CA ARG A 493 19.64 -14.88 10.61
C ARG A 493 20.61 -13.75 10.26
N ASP A 494 20.09 -12.65 9.72
CA ASP A 494 20.76 -11.35 9.53
C ASP A 494 21.58 -10.93 10.79
N VAL A 495 21.11 -11.32 11.98
CA VAL A 495 21.82 -11.11 13.26
C VAL A 495 23.19 -11.81 13.35
N ASP A 496 23.43 -12.90 12.60
CA ASP A 496 24.72 -13.60 12.57
C ASP A 496 25.83 -12.69 12.00
N ASP A 497 25.52 -11.87 10.98
CA ASP A 497 26.44 -10.88 10.41
C ASP A 497 26.79 -9.78 11.44
N ILE A 498 25.77 -9.30 12.16
CA ILE A 498 25.96 -8.32 13.24
C ILE A 498 26.80 -8.91 14.38
N LEU A 499 26.61 -10.20 14.70
CA LEU A 499 27.42 -10.90 15.71
C LEU A 499 28.85 -11.11 15.26
N GLN A 500 29.10 -11.46 13.99
CA GLN A 500 30.44 -11.53 13.44
C GLN A 500 31.12 -10.14 13.50
N ALA A 501 30.40 -9.07 13.14
CA ALA A 501 30.91 -7.70 13.24
C ALA A 501 31.27 -7.30 14.69
N ALA A 502 30.49 -7.77 15.66
CA ALA A 502 30.65 -7.42 17.07
C ALA A 502 31.70 -8.27 17.81
N LEU A 503 31.81 -9.56 17.47
CA LEU A 503 32.57 -10.56 18.22
C LEU A 503 33.80 -11.10 17.47
N GLY A 504 33.90 -10.85 16.17
CA GLY A 504 35.00 -11.29 15.31
C GLY A 504 34.73 -12.63 14.62
N ASP A 505 35.72 -13.06 13.82
CA ASP A 505 35.60 -14.20 12.90
C ASP A 505 35.45 -15.56 13.61
N ASP A 506 35.84 -15.66 14.88
CA ASP A 506 35.65 -16.84 15.72
C ASP A 506 34.17 -17.11 16.04
N TYR A 507 33.27 -16.14 15.82
CA TYR A 507 31.84 -16.35 16.00
C TYR A 507 31.34 -17.41 15.00
N PRO A 508 30.68 -18.50 15.47
CA PRO A 508 30.25 -19.61 14.63
C PRO A 508 28.96 -19.25 13.88
N ARG A 509 29.08 -18.33 12.93
CA ARG A 509 28.03 -17.83 12.05
C ARG A 509 27.45 -18.91 11.14
N SER A 510 26.17 -18.78 10.75
CA SER A 510 25.53 -19.63 9.74
C SER A 510 25.23 -18.91 8.44
N VAL A 511 25.06 -17.60 8.51
CA VAL A 511 25.11 -16.62 7.43
C VAL A 511 26.18 -15.59 7.85
N GLY A 512 27.01 -15.11 6.92
CA GLY A 512 28.26 -14.46 7.31
C GLY A 512 29.14 -14.01 6.15
N HIS A 513 30.14 -13.20 6.47
CA HIS A 513 31.21 -12.78 5.55
C HIS A 513 32.48 -13.62 5.73
N ASP A 514 33.41 -13.56 4.76
CA ASP A 514 34.72 -14.21 4.86
C ASP A 514 35.58 -13.64 6.00
N ASP A 515 36.52 -14.44 6.51
CA ASP A 515 37.41 -14.02 7.60
C ASP A 515 38.24 -12.78 7.19
N GLY A 516 38.36 -11.84 8.12
CA GLY A 516 39.03 -10.56 7.91
C GLY A 516 38.15 -9.45 7.33
N TYR A 517 36.91 -9.74 6.89
CA TYR A 517 35.98 -8.73 6.37
C TYR A 517 35.75 -7.58 7.36
N PHE A 518 35.48 -7.92 8.63
CA PHE A 518 35.22 -6.96 9.71
C PHE A 518 36.49 -6.37 10.35
N SER A 519 37.67 -6.58 9.76
CA SER A 519 38.92 -5.92 10.20
C SER A 519 38.85 -4.40 9.99
N SER A 520 38.09 -3.94 8.99
CA SER A 520 37.81 -2.53 8.75
C SER A 520 36.63 -2.05 9.59
N PHE A 521 36.84 -0.97 10.34
CA PHE A 521 35.76 -0.37 11.15
C PHE A 521 34.60 0.15 10.29
N GLN A 522 34.84 0.48 9.02
CA GLN A 522 33.78 0.84 8.08
C GLN A 522 32.80 -0.30 7.84
N HIS A 523 33.27 -1.55 7.75
CA HIS A 523 32.39 -2.71 7.59
C HIS A 523 31.62 -3.02 8.87
N VAL A 524 32.22 -2.76 10.03
CA VAL A 524 31.55 -2.89 11.35
C VAL A 524 30.42 -1.86 11.53
N CYS A 525 30.45 -0.76 10.78
CA CYS A 525 29.35 0.22 10.74
C CYS A 525 28.34 -0.11 9.62
N GLY A 526 28.85 -0.42 8.41
CA GLY A 526 28.06 -0.58 7.20
C GLY A 526 27.18 -1.83 7.17
N GLU A 527 27.71 -3.01 7.52
CA GLU A 527 26.87 -4.23 7.50
C GLU A 527 25.73 -4.14 8.50
N PRO A 528 25.94 -3.81 9.79
CA PRO A 528 24.81 -3.72 10.71
C PRO A 528 23.79 -2.65 10.30
N TRP A 529 24.22 -1.59 9.59
CA TRP A 529 23.29 -0.61 9.02
C TRP A 529 22.42 -1.24 7.92
N ALA A 530 23.02 -2.00 7.00
CA ALA A 530 22.30 -2.69 5.94
C ALA A 530 21.37 -3.80 6.47
N GLU A 531 21.87 -4.65 7.39
CA GLU A 531 21.13 -5.77 8.02
C GLU A 531 19.96 -5.30 8.88
N ILE A 532 20.04 -4.13 9.55
CA ILE A 532 18.89 -3.62 10.28
C ILE A 532 17.85 -3.08 9.29
N MET A 533 18.28 -2.39 8.23
CA MET A 533 17.39 -1.76 7.26
C MET A 533 16.62 -2.79 6.43
N ASP A 534 17.29 -3.79 5.88
CA ASP A 534 16.63 -4.84 5.09
C ASP A 534 15.73 -5.72 5.96
N ALA A 535 16.11 -6.00 7.22
CA ALA A 535 15.26 -6.70 8.16
C ALA A 535 13.98 -5.91 8.47
N GLN A 536 14.09 -4.59 8.68
CA GLN A 536 12.91 -3.74 8.91
C GLN A 536 11.94 -3.69 7.72
N LEU A 537 12.46 -3.74 6.48
CA LEU A 537 11.64 -3.55 5.27
C LEU A 537 11.22 -4.86 4.58
N ALA A 538 12.02 -5.92 4.69
CA ALA A 538 11.85 -7.17 3.96
C ALA A 538 11.75 -8.41 4.85
N ASN A 539 12.25 -8.36 6.09
CA ASN A 539 12.29 -9.54 6.96
C ASN A 539 11.95 -9.25 8.45
N PRO A 540 10.65 -9.09 8.79
CA PRO A 540 10.24 -8.82 10.17
C PRO A 540 10.66 -9.89 11.20
N ALA A 541 10.93 -11.13 10.75
CA ALA A 541 11.41 -12.20 11.63
C ALA A 541 12.88 -12.00 11.99
N ALA A 542 13.72 -11.63 11.02
CA ALA A 542 15.11 -11.25 11.26
C ALA A 542 15.18 -9.99 12.13
N TYR A 543 14.35 -8.98 11.86
CA TYR A 543 14.33 -7.75 12.65
C TYR A 543 14.04 -8.04 14.14
N LYS A 544 13.10 -8.95 14.42
CA LYS A 544 12.80 -9.36 15.80
C LYS A 544 14.01 -9.99 16.49
N LEU A 545 14.79 -10.79 15.78
CA LEU A 545 16.02 -11.40 16.33
C LEU A 545 17.09 -10.32 16.55
N ILE A 546 17.31 -9.44 15.58
CA ILE A 546 18.24 -8.32 15.73
C ILE A 546 17.86 -7.46 16.94
N GLU A 547 16.59 -7.11 17.09
CA GLU A 547 16.08 -6.32 18.22
C GLU A 547 16.25 -7.05 19.57
N GLN A 548 16.11 -8.38 19.59
CA GLN A 548 16.33 -9.20 20.78
C GLN A 548 17.79 -9.18 21.24
N TYR A 549 18.75 -9.30 20.32
CA TYR A 549 20.18 -9.40 20.65
C TYR A 549 20.90 -8.04 20.69
N PHE A 550 20.44 -7.04 19.92
CA PHE A 550 21.03 -5.70 19.79
C PHE A 550 20.01 -4.55 19.96
N PRO A 551 19.21 -4.51 21.04
CA PRO A 551 18.15 -3.51 21.22
C PRO A 551 18.67 -2.06 21.28
N LYS A 552 19.86 -1.83 21.84
CA LYS A 552 20.42 -0.46 21.92
C LYS A 552 20.91 0.00 20.57
N SER A 553 21.55 -0.88 19.80
CA SER A 553 22.01 -0.55 18.46
C SER A 553 20.84 -0.30 17.51
N VAL A 554 19.75 -1.07 17.62
CA VAL A 554 18.49 -0.80 16.90
C VAL A 554 17.91 0.57 17.28
N THR A 555 17.95 0.94 18.57
CA THR A 555 17.50 2.27 19.00
C THR A 555 18.32 3.38 18.35
N ILE A 556 19.65 3.23 18.31
CA ILE A 556 20.55 4.19 17.66
C ILE A 556 20.30 4.25 16.16
N PHE A 557 20.17 3.11 15.48
CA PHE A 557 19.80 3.04 14.06
C PHE A 557 18.52 3.83 13.77
N ASN A 558 17.46 3.61 14.56
CA ASN A 558 16.19 4.32 14.38
C ASN A 558 16.34 5.84 14.58
N THR A 559 17.22 6.27 15.50
CA THR A 559 17.55 7.70 15.66
C THR A 559 18.28 8.24 14.43
N MET A 560 19.29 7.52 13.92
CA MET A 560 20.04 7.90 12.71
C MET A 560 19.12 8.03 11.49
N VAL A 561 18.16 7.11 11.32
CA VAL A 561 17.16 7.18 10.24
C VAL A 561 16.30 8.44 10.35
N LYS A 562 15.85 8.79 11.56
CA LYS A 562 15.06 10.01 11.79
C LYS A 562 15.86 11.28 11.54
N GLU A 563 17.13 11.30 11.95
CA GLU A 563 18.04 12.42 11.69
C GLU A 563 18.33 12.60 10.20
N ALA A 564 18.46 11.51 9.43
CA ALA A 564 18.64 11.57 7.98
C ALA A 564 17.38 12.00 7.20
N LEU A 565 16.20 11.91 7.82
CA LEU A 565 14.93 12.37 7.24
C LEU A 565 14.68 13.85 7.47
N ALA A 566 15.10 14.39 8.61
CA ALA A 566 14.96 15.79 9.01
C ALA A 566 15.74 16.72 8.07
#